data_AF-A0A5C7P6A7-F1
#
_entry.id   AF-A0A5C7P6A7-F1
#
_cell.length_a   1.000
_cell.length_b   1.000
_cell.length_c   1.000
_cell.angle_alpha   90.00
_cell.angle_beta   90.00
_cell.angle_gamma   90.00
#
_symmetry.space_group_name_H-M   'P 1'
#
loop_
_entity.id
_entity.type
_entity.pdbx_description
1 polymer ?
#
loop_
_entity_poly.entity_id
_entity_poly.type
_entity_poly.pdbx_seq_one_letter_code
_entity_poly.pdbx_strand_id
1 'polypeptide(L)'
;MSAAIAQGVGRIAPVGSSPDADQAALLQWLAEVRDDPLAFVMGAFPWGVPGTALESSRGPVPWAAELMERIRLKLISIEAAIAEALRTESAVDGADDVVQEAVASGHGIAKSATVAQLTLWAFMTYPDCRGVVTANTETQLKTKTWAELGKWFNLCWFARDHFTLNATSLISKDPSRERTWRIDMIPWSEKNTEAFAGLHNKGKRLLLIFDEGSAIPDIIWEVAEGALTDANTQIIWLVFGNPTRNIGRFRECFAGGRFAKFWHSTQIDSRTVPITNKARLQSWIEAYGEDSDFVRIRVLGQFPRTGDMEFFSAAEIDEAMSREVPYTERSTPLALGVDVARFGRNNSVLFYRKGRDARTIDAAIHSRLSTTALAHQILAAFERYRPDGIFIDEGGVGGGVVDRCREMRLYVTGVQFGSKDDITGIVFDNAGERYVNK
;
A
#
# COMPACT_ATOMS: atom_id res chain seq x y z
N MET A 1 3.63 26.16 -10.02
CA MET A 1 2.16 26.27 -10.13
C MET A 1 1.85 26.79 -11.53
N SER A 2 2.01 25.89 -12.51
CA SER A 2 2.13 26.21 -13.94
C SER A 2 0.76 26.31 -14.60
N ALA A 3 0.71 27.00 -15.75
CA ALA A 3 -0.46 27.42 -16.53
C ALA A 3 -1.52 26.34 -16.86
N ALA A 4 -1.27 25.06 -16.57
CA ALA A 4 -2.21 23.96 -16.72
C ALA A 4 -3.45 24.08 -15.82
N ILE A 5 -3.31 24.64 -14.60
CA ILE A 5 -4.46 24.83 -13.69
C ILE A 5 -5.46 25.84 -14.26
N ALA A 6 -5.02 26.80 -15.10
CA ALA A 6 -5.87 27.87 -15.61
C ALA A 6 -6.75 27.46 -16.81
N GLN A 7 -6.43 26.39 -17.53
CA GLN A 7 -7.19 25.98 -18.72
C GLN A 7 -8.36 25.01 -18.43
N GLY A 8 -8.42 24.41 -17.24
CA GLY A 8 -9.51 23.52 -16.82
C GLY A 8 -10.66 24.17 -16.02
N VAL A 9 -10.62 25.49 -15.78
CA VAL A 9 -11.46 26.18 -14.78
C VAL A 9 -12.86 26.58 -15.31
N GLY A 10 -13.30 26.06 -16.47
CA GLY A 10 -14.46 26.61 -17.17
C GLY A 10 -15.79 25.86 -17.06
N ARG A 11 -15.83 24.61 -16.60
CA ARG A 11 -17.03 23.75 -16.75
C ARG A 11 -17.57 23.25 -15.42
N ILE A 12 -18.20 24.14 -14.66
CA ILE A 12 -19.04 23.75 -13.51
C ILE A 12 -20.25 22.99 -14.05
N ALA A 13 -20.67 21.92 -13.38
CA ALA A 13 -21.84 21.15 -13.80
C ALA A 13 -23.09 22.05 -13.82
N PRO A 14 -23.93 21.98 -14.87
CA PRO A 14 -25.04 22.92 -15.06
C PRO A 14 -26.21 22.66 -14.10
N VAL A 15 -26.91 23.73 -13.74
CA VAL A 15 -28.28 23.69 -13.19
C VAL A 15 -29.17 24.34 -14.23
N GLY A 16 -30.09 23.58 -14.82
CA GLY A 16 -31.03 24.03 -15.84
C GLY A 16 -32.30 24.64 -15.25
N SER A 17 -33.29 24.89 -16.11
CA SER A 17 -34.53 25.59 -15.76
C SER A 17 -35.72 24.68 -15.43
N SER A 18 -35.56 23.35 -15.53
CA SER A 18 -36.56 22.32 -15.23
C SER A 18 -35.89 20.95 -15.06
N PRO A 19 -36.51 19.95 -14.39
CA PRO A 19 -35.89 18.64 -14.16
C PRO A 19 -35.41 17.92 -15.44
N ASP A 20 -36.18 17.98 -16.52
CA ASP A 20 -35.78 17.38 -17.82
C ASP A 20 -34.63 18.16 -18.48
N ALA A 21 -34.64 19.49 -18.36
CA ALA A 21 -33.54 20.33 -18.85
C ALA A 21 -32.27 20.13 -18.01
N ASP A 22 -32.41 19.90 -16.71
CA ASP A 22 -31.32 19.57 -15.79
C ASP A 22 -30.68 18.24 -16.18
N GLN A 23 -31.49 17.23 -16.50
CA GLN A 23 -31.00 15.93 -16.95
C GLN A 23 -30.28 16.01 -18.30
N ALA A 24 -30.86 16.72 -19.29
CA ALA A 24 -30.21 16.89 -20.60
C ALA A 24 -28.88 17.66 -20.48
N ALA A 25 -28.86 18.72 -19.67
CA ALA A 25 -27.66 19.50 -19.42
C ALA A 25 -26.58 18.69 -18.67
N LEU A 26 -26.98 17.88 -17.69
CA LEU A 26 -26.08 16.96 -16.99
C LEU A 26 -25.47 15.94 -17.96
N LEU A 27 -26.28 15.31 -18.82
CA LEU A 27 -25.79 14.34 -19.81
C LEU A 27 -24.83 14.98 -20.80
N GLN A 28 -25.12 16.20 -21.27
CA GLN A 28 -24.22 16.96 -22.12
C GLN A 28 -22.90 17.25 -21.41
N TRP A 29 -22.95 17.73 -20.17
CA TRP A 29 -21.74 18.03 -19.39
C TRP A 29 -20.90 16.78 -19.13
N LEU A 30 -21.53 15.65 -18.76
CA LEU A 30 -20.84 14.36 -18.58
C LEU A 30 -20.15 13.91 -19.88
N ALA A 31 -20.78 14.12 -21.03
CA ALA A 31 -20.18 13.85 -22.34
C ALA A 31 -19.01 14.80 -22.65
N GLU A 32 -19.09 16.06 -22.24
CA GLU A 32 -18.02 17.05 -22.43
C GLU A 32 -16.77 16.77 -21.57
N VAL A 33 -16.94 16.16 -20.39
CA VAL A 33 -15.84 15.82 -19.47
C VAL A 33 -15.47 14.33 -19.52
N ARG A 34 -15.99 13.58 -20.51
CA ARG A 34 -15.80 12.12 -20.60
C ARG A 34 -14.34 11.69 -20.58
N ASP A 35 -13.47 12.44 -21.24
CA ASP A 35 -12.05 12.14 -21.36
C ASP A 35 -11.19 13.10 -20.51
N ASP A 36 -11.83 13.93 -19.68
CA ASP A 36 -11.20 14.94 -18.82
C ASP A 36 -11.52 14.70 -17.33
N PRO A 37 -10.75 13.81 -16.67
CA PRO A 37 -10.96 13.53 -15.25
C PRO A 37 -10.83 14.75 -14.36
N LEU A 38 -9.95 15.71 -14.69
CA LEU A 38 -9.78 16.91 -13.87
C LEU A 38 -11.01 17.81 -13.96
N ALA A 39 -11.53 18.05 -15.16
CA ALA A 39 -12.74 18.84 -15.35
C ALA A 39 -13.96 18.20 -14.66
N PHE A 40 -14.12 16.88 -14.75
CA PHE A 40 -15.14 16.17 -14.00
C PHE A 40 -15.00 16.39 -12.49
N VAL A 41 -13.80 16.17 -11.95
CA VAL A 41 -13.55 16.31 -10.50
C VAL A 41 -13.80 17.74 -10.05
N MET A 42 -13.43 18.74 -10.83
CA MET A 42 -13.66 20.15 -10.51
C MET A 42 -15.15 20.53 -10.54
N GLY A 43 -15.96 19.92 -11.42
CA GLY A 43 -17.39 20.24 -11.56
C GLY A 43 -18.35 19.34 -10.77
N ALA A 44 -17.96 18.12 -10.43
CA ALA A 44 -18.83 17.13 -9.77
C ALA A 44 -18.97 17.34 -8.25
N PHE A 45 -17.99 17.99 -7.62
CA PHE A 45 -17.91 18.10 -6.15
C PHE A 45 -17.99 19.56 -5.67
N PRO A 46 -18.51 19.80 -4.44
CA PRO A 46 -18.78 21.15 -3.94
C PRO A 46 -17.51 21.84 -3.39
N TRP A 47 -16.48 22.00 -4.22
CA TRP A 47 -15.24 22.66 -3.84
C TRP A 47 -15.47 24.10 -3.37
N GLY A 48 -14.98 24.43 -2.17
CA GLY A 48 -15.06 25.78 -1.63
C GLY A 48 -16.46 26.23 -1.20
N VAL A 49 -17.45 25.33 -1.23
CA VAL A 49 -18.82 25.64 -0.83
C VAL A 49 -18.94 25.60 0.70
N PRO A 50 -19.33 26.71 1.36
CA PRO A 50 -19.49 26.76 2.82
C PRO A 50 -20.43 25.69 3.36
N GLY A 51 -20.11 25.11 4.52
CA GLY A 51 -20.95 24.09 5.15
C GLY A 51 -20.86 22.69 4.53
N THR A 52 -19.96 22.51 3.56
CA THR A 52 -19.63 21.19 3.00
C THR A 52 -18.27 20.70 3.51
N ALA A 53 -18.00 19.40 3.36
CA ALA A 53 -16.70 18.82 3.71
C ALA A 53 -15.52 19.40 2.87
N LEU A 54 -15.81 20.16 1.82
CA LEU A 54 -14.82 20.73 0.90
C LEU A 54 -14.74 22.27 0.96
N GLU A 55 -15.33 22.91 1.97
CA GLU A 55 -15.36 24.39 2.10
C GLU A 55 -13.96 25.04 2.08
N SER A 56 -12.97 24.35 2.65
CA SER A 56 -11.58 24.81 2.74
C SER A 56 -10.70 24.32 1.58
N SER A 57 -11.26 23.52 0.68
CA SER A 57 -10.58 22.97 -0.48
C SER A 57 -10.98 23.74 -1.73
N ARG A 58 -10.10 23.81 -2.73
CA ARG A 58 -10.37 24.48 -4.02
C ARG A 58 -10.25 23.53 -5.22
N GLY A 59 -10.00 22.26 -4.96
CA GLY A 59 -9.76 21.24 -5.97
C GLY A 59 -8.95 20.08 -5.39
N PRO A 60 -8.61 19.09 -6.23
CA PRO A 60 -7.72 18.00 -5.85
C PRO A 60 -6.31 18.51 -5.52
N VAL A 61 -5.56 17.70 -4.77
CA VAL A 61 -4.14 17.99 -4.46
C VAL A 61 -3.30 18.05 -5.75
N PRO A 62 -2.22 18.85 -5.81
CA PRO A 62 -1.51 19.13 -7.05
C PRO A 62 -1.06 17.90 -7.85
N TRP A 63 -0.47 16.90 -7.17
CA TRP A 63 -0.02 15.67 -7.85
C TRP A 63 -1.19 14.88 -8.47
N ALA A 64 -2.37 14.93 -7.85
CA ALA A 64 -3.56 14.24 -8.36
C ALA A 64 -4.11 14.99 -9.58
N ALA A 65 -4.11 16.33 -9.56
CA ALA A 65 -4.45 17.13 -10.74
C ALA A 65 -3.49 16.86 -11.91
N GLU A 66 -2.19 16.75 -11.64
CA GLU A 66 -1.18 16.40 -12.65
C GLU A 66 -1.38 14.99 -13.21
N LEU A 67 -1.72 14.01 -12.37
CA LEU A 67 -2.09 12.65 -12.81
C LEU A 67 -3.32 12.69 -13.72
N MET A 68 -4.38 13.38 -13.31
CA MET A 68 -5.61 13.53 -14.09
C MET A 68 -5.35 14.18 -15.45
N GLU A 69 -4.49 15.19 -15.50
CA GLU A 69 -4.11 15.84 -16.75
C GLU A 69 -3.32 14.90 -17.68
N ARG A 70 -2.41 14.07 -17.15
CA ARG A 70 -1.73 13.06 -17.96
C ARG A 70 -2.69 12.01 -18.52
N ILE A 71 -3.63 11.54 -17.69
CA ILE A 71 -4.69 10.62 -18.13
C ILE A 71 -5.48 11.26 -19.27
N ARG A 72 -5.89 12.53 -19.13
CA ARG A 72 -6.61 13.28 -20.18
C ARG A 72 -5.84 13.31 -21.50
N LEU A 73 -4.58 13.73 -21.45
CA LEU A 73 -3.73 13.83 -22.64
C LEU A 73 -3.54 12.48 -23.33
N LYS A 74 -3.34 11.41 -22.55
CA LYS A 74 -3.19 10.06 -23.08
C LYS A 74 -4.48 9.55 -23.71
N LEU A 75 -5.64 9.80 -23.10
CA LEU A 75 -6.93 9.41 -23.66
C LEU A 75 -7.25 10.13 -24.97
N ILE A 76 -6.91 11.42 -25.10
CA ILE A 76 -7.05 12.15 -26.36
C ILE A 76 -6.23 11.47 -27.48
N SER A 77 -5.00 11.07 -27.16
CA SER A 77 -4.16 10.33 -28.12
C SER A 77 -4.76 8.98 -28.49
N ILE A 78 -5.29 8.24 -27.51
CA ILE A 78 -5.93 6.94 -27.73
C ILE A 78 -7.18 7.08 -28.60
N GLU A 79 -8.07 8.04 -28.30
CA GLU A 79 -9.28 8.30 -29.08
C GLU A 79 -8.97 8.69 -30.52
N ALA A 80 -7.94 9.52 -30.73
CA ALA A 80 -7.47 9.85 -32.07
C ALA A 80 -6.98 8.61 -32.84
N ALA A 81 -6.24 7.72 -32.17
CA ALA A 81 -5.76 6.47 -32.76
C ALA A 81 -6.91 5.50 -33.09
N ILE A 82 -7.88 5.34 -32.17
CA ILE A 82 -9.09 4.52 -32.40
C ILE A 82 -9.89 5.07 -33.58
N ALA A 83 -10.09 6.39 -33.66
CA ALA A 83 -10.82 7.02 -34.74
C ALA A 83 -10.13 6.82 -36.12
N GLU A 84 -8.79 6.83 -36.18
CA GLU A 84 -8.06 6.48 -37.41
C GLU A 84 -8.23 5.00 -37.74
N ALA A 85 -8.00 4.09 -36.79
CA ALA A 85 -8.10 2.65 -37.01
C ALA A 85 -9.48 2.21 -37.51
N LEU A 86 -10.54 2.79 -36.96
CA LEU A 86 -11.92 2.57 -37.43
C LEU A 86 -12.15 3.10 -38.85
N ARG A 87 -11.51 4.21 -39.25
CA ARG A 87 -11.59 4.74 -40.63
C ARG A 87 -10.84 3.86 -41.63
N THR A 88 -9.76 3.21 -41.22
CA THR A 88 -8.91 2.39 -42.10
C THR A 88 -9.18 0.89 -42.01
N GLU A 89 -10.28 0.48 -41.35
CA GLU A 89 -10.62 -0.93 -41.08
C GLU A 89 -9.44 -1.73 -40.50
N SER A 90 -8.63 -1.07 -39.68
CA SER A 90 -7.44 -1.63 -39.02
C SER A 90 -7.69 -1.74 -37.52
N ALA A 91 -6.89 -2.54 -36.81
CA ALA A 91 -6.84 -2.48 -35.35
C ALA A 91 -5.87 -1.38 -34.91
N VAL A 92 -6.09 -0.79 -33.74
CA VAL A 92 -5.03 -0.04 -33.05
C VAL A 92 -3.95 -1.05 -32.67
N ASP A 93 -2.87 -1.09 -33.43
CA ASP A 93 -1.70 -1.94 -33.18
C ASP A 93 -0.59 -1.07 -32.56
N GLY A 94 -0.53 -1.02 -31.23
CA GLY A 94 0.58 -0.37 -30.56
C GLY A 94 0.55 -0.54 -29.05
N ALA A 95 1.69 -0.84 -28.44
CA ALA A 95 1.86 -0.97 -26.98
C ALA A 95 1.67 0.36 -26.20
N ASP A 96 1.13 1.39 -26.84
CA ASP A 96 1.04 2.76 -26.35
C ASP A 96 -0.43 3.26 -26.34
N ASP A 97 -1.38 2.33 -26.47
CA ASP A 97 -2.84 2.53 -26.52
C ASP A 97 -3.52 2.36 -25.15
N VAL A 98 -2.75 2.13 -24.10
CA VAL A 98 -3.22 1.99 -22.71
C VAL A 98 -2.75 3.18 -21.87
N VAL A 99 -3.60 3.65 -20.96
CA VAL A 99 -3.18 4.54 -19.88
C VAL A 99 -2.60 3.70 -18.74
N GLN A 100 -1.28 3.70 -18.57
CA GLN A 100 -0.60 2.97 -17.48
C GLN A 100 0.15 3.94 -16.56
N GLU A 101 -0.36 4.13 -15.35
CA GLU A 101 0.20 5.05 -14.35
C GLU A 101 0.54 4.33 -13.05
N ALA A 102 1.78 4.44 -12.59
CA ALA A 102 2.24 3.87 -11.33
C ALA A 102 2.70 4.98 -10.36
N VAL A 103 2.06 5.06 -9.20
CA VAL A 103 2.32 6.09 -8.19
C VAL A 103 2.80 5.44 -6.89
N ALA A 104 4.08 5.64 -6.58
CA ALA A 104 4.65 5.33 -5.29
C ALA A 104 4.65 6.58 -4.41
N SER A 105 4.27 6.45 -3.15
CA SER A 105 4.26 7.60 -2.24
C SER A 105 4.47 7.23 -0.78
N GLY A 106 4.80 8.23 0.02
CA GLY A 106 4.61 8.15 1.47
C GLY A 106 3.14 8.24 1.89
N HIS A 107 2.91 8.40 3.19
CA HIS A 107 1.58 8.46 3.80
C HIS A 107 0.92 9.83 3.66
N GLY A 108 -0.42 9.83 3.68
CA GLY A 108 -1.24 11.03 3.88
C GLY A 108 -1.42 11.94 2.66
N ILE A 109 -1.07 11.49 1.45
CA ILE A 109 -1.08 12.33 0.26
C ILE A 109 -2.44 12.42 -0.47
N ALA A 110 -3.53 11.93 0.13
CA ALA A 110 -4.86 11.78 -0.51
C ALA A 110 -4.94 10.77 -1.67
N LYS A 111 -4.21 9.64 -1.58
CA LYS A 111 -4.33 8.52 -2.54
C LYS A 111 -5.75 7.99 -2.65
N SER A 112 -6.37 7.59 -1.55
CA SER A 112 -7.71 6.99 -1.56
C SER A 112 -8.77 7.94 -2.12
N ALA A 113 -8.65 9.25 -1.86
CA ALA A 113 -9.54 10.26 -2.46
C ALA A 113 -9.35 10.35 -3.98
N THR A 114 -8.10 10.29 -4.45
CA THR A 114 -7.77 10.30 -5.88
C THR A 114 -8.31 9.04 -6.58
N VAL A 115 -8.15 7.87 -5.97
CA VAL A 115 -8.73 6.60 -6.44
C VAL A 115 -10.25 6.70 -6.54
N ALA A 116 -10.91 7.23 -5.51
CA ALA A 116 -12.36 7.43 -5.50
C ALA A 116 -12.82 8.36 -6.64
N GLN A 117 -12.16 9.52 -6.78
CA GLN A 117 -12.46 10.52 -7.80
C GLN A 117 -12.31 9.96 -9.22
N LEU A 118 -11.20 9.27 -9.51
CA LEU A 118 -10.95 8.65 -10.81
C LEU A 118 -11.93 7.49 -11.10
N THR A 119 -12.29 6.71 -10.07
CA THR A 119 -13.32 5.66 -10.20
C THR A 119 -14.67 6.25 -10.58
N LEU A 120 -15.12 7.30 -9.89
CA LEU A 120 -16.40 7.96 -10.17
C LEU A 120 -16.39 8.62 -11.56
N TRP A 121 -15.32 9.32 -11.92
CA TRP A 121 -15.17 9.90 -13.25
C TRP A 121 -15.29 8.84 -14.35
N ALA A 122 -14.45 7.79 -14.27
CA ALA A 122 -14.41 6.75 -15.29
C ALA A 122 -15.78 6.10 -15.46
N PHE A 123 -16.43 5.80 -14.34
CA PHE A 123 -17.73 5.15 -14.28
C PHE A 123 -18.87 6.03 -14.79
N MET A 124 -18.98 7.27 -14.30
CA MET A 124 -20.17 8.11 -14.51
C MET A 124 -20.18 8.81 -15.86
N THR A 125 -19.03 8.93 -16.52
CA THR A 125 -18.90 9.67 -17.78
C THR A 125 -18.85 8.80 -19.03
N TYR A 126 -18.75 7.47 -18.88
CA TYR A 126 -18.68 6.54 -19.99
C TYR A 126 -19.71 5.41 -19.85
N PRO A 127 -20.78 5.39 -20.67
CA PRO A 127 -21.79 4.34 -20.61
C PRO A 127 -21.19 2.94 -20.80
N ASP A 128 -21.68 1.99 -20.02
CA ASP A 128 -21.20 0.60 -20.03
C ASP A 128 -19.73 0.47 -19.58
N CYS A 129 -19.20 1.43 -18.80
CA CYS A 129 -17.88 1.31 -18.19
C CYS A 129 -17.81 0.06 -17.30
N ARG A 130 -16.73 -0.71 -17.44
CA ARG A 130 -16.42 -1.86 -16.60
C ARG A 130 -15.09 -1.67 -15.89
N GLY A 131 -14.92 -2.27 -14.73
CA GLY A 131 -13.65 -2.19 -14.05
C GLY A 131 -13.54 -2.96 -12.74
N VAL A 132 -12.32 -3.02 -12.23
CA VAL A 132 -11.96 -3.68 -10.99
C VAL A 132 -11.08 -2.76 -10.16
N VAL A 133 -11.41 -2.64 -8.87
CA VAL A 133 -10.55 -2.04 -7.85
C VAL A 133 -10.09 -3.14 -6.90
N THR A 134 -8.77 -3.32 -6.77
CA THR A 134 -8.18 -4.40 -5.95
C THR A 134 -7.15 -3.89 -4.96
N ALA A 135 -7.03 -4.64 -3.86
CA ALA A 135 -6.01 -4.51 -2.83
C ALA A 135 -5.94 -5.84 -2.05
N ASN A 136 -5.18 -5.86 -0.95
CA ASN A 136 -4.85 -7.06 -0.18
C ASN A 136 -6.07 -7.84 0.34
N THR A 137 -6.87 -7.23 1.23
CA THR A 137 -8.00 -7.94 1.86
C THR A 137 -9.32 -7.24 1.57
N GLU A 138 -10.41 -8.01 1.59
CA GLU A 138 -11.77 -7.45 1.43
C GLU A 138 -12.06 -6.41 2.51
N THR A 139 -11.65 -6.67 3.75
CA THR A 139 -11.79 -5.73 4.87
C THR A 139 -11.04 -4.43 4.61
N GLN A 140 -9.80 -4.50 4.09
CA GLN A 140 -9.04 -3.31 3.76
C GLN A 140 -9.71 -2.50 2.66
N LEU A 141 -10.17 -3.16 1.59
CA LEU A 141 -10.89 -2.50 0.51
C LEU A 141 -12.17 -1.83 1.03
N LYS A 142 -13.01 -2.53 1.79
CA LYS A 142 -14.26 -1.99 2.35
C LYS A 142 -14.04 -0.79 3.27
N THR A 143 -13.08 -0.90 4.19
CA THR A 143 -12.89 0.09 5.26
C THR A 143 -12.04 1.29 4.84
N LYS A 144 -11.22 1.17 3.80
CA LYS A 144 -10.37 2.27 3.31
C LYS A 144 -10.87 2.79 1.97
N THR A 145 -10.59 2.06 0.89
CA THR A 145 -10.79 2.52 -0.50
C THR A 145 -12.28 2.71 -0.81
N TRP A 146 -13.12 1.74 -0.46
CA TRP A 146 -14.56 1.77 -0.71
C TRP A 146 -15.32 2.74 0.20
N ALA A 147 -14.88 2.87 1.46
CA ALA A 147 -15.41 3.88 2.38
C ALA A 147 -15.14 5.31 1.85
N GLU A 148 -13.93 5.58 1.36
CA GLU A 148 -13.60 6.86 0.72
C GLU A 148 -14.40 7.05 -0.58
N LEU A 149 -14.55 6.02 -1.41
CA LEU A 149 -15.44 6.06 -2.58
C LEU A 149 -16.88 6.44 -2.19
N GLY A 150 -17.42 5.86 -1.12
CA GLY A 150 -18.74 6.20 -0.60
C GLY A 150 -18.87 7.65 -0.16
N LYS A 151 -17.84 8.22 0.48
CA LYS A 151 -17.80 9.64 0.81
C LYS A 151 -17.85 10.52 -0.44
N TRP A 152 -17.02 10.25 -1.45
CA TRP A 152 -17.02 11.03 -2.70
C TRP A 152 -18.31 10.84 -3.51
N PHE A 153 -18.86 9.62 -3.53
CA PHE A 153 -20.16 9.32 -4.14
C PHE A 153 -21.28 10.16 -3.51
N ASN A 154 -21.24 10.36 -2.19
CA ASN A 154 -22.23 11.20 -1.48
C ASN A 154 -22.03 12.70 -1.68
N LEU A 155 -20.81 13.14 -1.97
CA LEU A 155 -20.51 14.53 -2.31
C LEU A 155 -20.85 14.86 -3.77
N CYS A 156 -20.90 13.85 -4.64
CA CYS A 156 -21.33 14.01 -6.03
C CYS A 156 -22.85 14.17 -6.07
N TRP A 157 -23.31 15.38 -6.38
CA TRP A 157 -24.69 15.81 -6.17
C TRP A 157 -25.73 15.04 -7.00
N PHE A 158 -25.35 14.50 -8.17
CA PHE A 158 -26.24 13.72 -9.05
C PHE A 158 -26.05 12.20 -8.92
N ALA A 159 -25.01 11.74 -8.21
CA ALA A 159 -24.61 10.33 -8.25
C ALA A 159 -25.70 9.38 -7.79
N ARG A 160 -26.43 9.76 -6.72
CA ARG A 160 -27.50 8.95 -6.13
C ARG A 160 -28.73 8.83 -7.00
N ASP A 161 -28.93 9.72 -7.97
CA ASP A 161 -30.10 9.68 -8.85
C ASP A 161 -29.91 8.65 -9.97
N HIS A 162 -28.67 8.48 -10.43
CA HIS A 162 -28.35 7.64 -11.60
C HIS A 162 -27.62 6.33 -11.29
N PHE A 163 -27.01 6.21 -10.11
CA PHE A 163 -26.13 5.10 -9.77
C PHE A 163 -26.38 4.57 -8.36
N THR A 164 -25.93 3.34 -8.11
CA THR A 164 -26.01 2.69 -6.80
C THR A 164 -24.62 2.21 -6.40
N LEU A 165 -24.17 2.64 -5.21
CA LEU A 165 -22.97 2.11 -4.58
C LEU A 165 -23.36 1.06 -3.53
N ASN A 166 -23.11 -0.21 -3.85
CA ASN A 166 -23.30 -1.36 -2.97
C ASN A 166 -22.06 -1.59 -2.10
N ALA A 167 -22.08 -2.62 -1.25
CA ALA A 167 -20.95 -2.99 -0.39
C ALA A 167 -19.69 -3.45 -1.16
N THR A 168 -19.85 -3.93 -2.40
CA THR A 168 -18.76 -4.51 -3.21
C THR A 168 -18.80 -4.07 -4.67
N SER A 169 -19.78 -3.27 -5.10
CA SER A 169 -19.93 -2.86 -6.50
C SER A 169 -20.56 -1.48 -6.66
N LEU A 170 -20.15 -0.76 -7.70
CA LEU A 170 -20.76 0.47 -8.17
C LEU A 170 -21.47 0.16 -9.49
N ILE A 171 -22.80 0.35 -9.54
CA ILE A 171 -23.66 -0.11 -10.65
C ILE A 171 -24.57 1.00 -11.17
N SER A 172 -24.93 0.92 -12.46
CA SER A 172 -25.95 1.78 -13.06
C SER A 172 -27.33 1.44 -12.53
N LYS A 173 -28.18 2.46 -12.32
CA LYS A 173 -29.60 2.27 -12.03
C LYS A 173 -30.43 1.96 -13.27
N ASP A 174 -29.87 2.04 -14.48
CA ASP A 174 -30.53 1.56 -15.69
C ASP A 174 -30.70 0.02 -15.59
N PRO A 175 -31.95 -0.49 -15.48
CA PRO A 175 -32.20 -1.92 -15.29
C PRO A 175 -31.69 -2.78 -16.45
N SER A 176 -31.55 -2.20 -17.64
CA SER A 176 -31.02 -2.90 -18.83
C SER A 176 -29.50 -3.01 -18.84
N ARG A 177 -28.81 -2.25 -17.99
CA ARG A 177 -27.34 -2.12 -17.98
C ARG A 177 -26.69 -2.42 -16.64
N GLU A 178 -27.45 -2.73 -15.60
CA GLU A 178 -26.92 -2.98 -14.24
C GLU A 178 -25.74 -3.98 -14.23
N ARG A 179 -25.82 -5.03 -15.07
CA ARG A 179 -24.79 -6.08 -15.14
C ARG A 179 -23.60 -5.72 -16.03
N THR A 180 -23.74 -4.74 -16.92
CA THR A 180 -22.73 -4.37 -17.93
C THR A 180 -22.07 -3.03 -17.65
N TRP A 181 -22.72 -2.14 -16.92
CA TRP A 181 -22.18 -0.87 -16.43
C TRP A 181 -21.91 -0.98 -14.93
N ARG A 182 -20.76 -1.59 -14.59
CA ARG A 182 -20.38 -1.92 -13.20
C ARG A 182 -18.88 -1.84 -12.96
N ILE A 183 -18.49 -1.39 -11.77
CA ILE A 183 -17.14 -1.56 -11.24
C ILE A 183 -17.22 -2.39 -9.97
N ASP A 184 -16.36 -3.40 -9.85
CA ASP A 184 -16.31 -4.31 -8.71
C ASP A 184 -15.08 -4.09 -7.85
N MET A 185 -15.26 -4.26 -6.54
CA MET A 185 -14.19 -4.31 -5.57
C MET A 185 -13.81 -5.79 -5.34
N ILE A 186 -12.62 -6.19 -5.79
CA ILE A 186 -12.18 -7.59 -5.75
C ILE A 186 -10.85 -7.67 -4.98
N PRO A 187 -10.79 -8.32 -3.79
CA PRO A 187 -9.51 -8.59 -3.15
C PRO A 187 -8.70 -9.59 -3.98
N TRP A 188 -7.39 -9.40 -4.07
CA TRP A 188 -6.56 -10.35 -4.80
C TRP A 188 -6.36 -11.65 -4.03
N SER A 189 -6.15 -12.75 -4.76
CA SER A 189 -5.83 -14.06 -4.19
C SER A 189 -4.94 -14.84 -5.14
N GLU A 190 -3.75 -15.24 -4.70
CA GLU A 190 -2.85 -16.09 -5.48
C GLU A 190 -3.47 -17.46 -5.81
N LYS A 191 -4.43 -17.90 -4.99
CA LYS A 191 -5.16 -19.17 -5.19
C LYS A 191 -6.36 -19.04 -6.12
N ASN A 192 -6.84 -17.82 -6.36
CA ASN A 192 -8.03 -17.56 -7.16
C ASN A 192 -7.82 -16.30 -8.02
N THR A 193 -6.92 -16.42 -8.98
CA THR A 193 -6.54 -15.34 -9.90
C THR A 193 -7.57 -15.12 -11.01
N GLU A 194 -8.47 -16.10 -11.25
CA GLU A 194 -9.48 -16.07 -12.32
C GLU A 194 -10.40 -14.87 -12.27
N ALA A 195 -10.65 -14.31 -11.08
CA ALA A 195 -11.47 -13.10 -10.91
C ALA A 195 -10.89 -11.86 -11.62
N PHE A 196 -9.60 -11.88 -11.97
CA PHE A 196 -8.90 -10.84 -12.71
C PHE A 196 -8.75 -11.16 -14.20
N ALA A 197 -9.06 -12.40 -14.61
CA ALA A 197 -9.04 -12.82 -16.00
C ALA A 197 -10.32 -12.39 -16.72
N GLY A 198 -10.26 -12.22 -18.05
CA GLY A 198 -11.45 -12.01 -18.88
C GLY A 198 -12.14 -10.65 -18.68
N LEU A 199 -11.46 -9.68 -18.06
CA LEU A 199 -11.92 -8.31 -17.96
C LEU A 199 -11.79 -7.63 -19.34
N HIS A 200 -12.78 -7.86 -20.21
CA HIS A 200 -12.88 -7.25 -21.54
C HIS A 200 -14.12 -6.36 -21.62
N ASN A 201 -14.01 -5.27 -22.38
CA ASN A 201 -15.09 -4.32 -22.60
C ASN A 201 -14.96 -3.64 -23.97
N LYS A 202 -14.97 -4.46 -25.02
CA LYS A 202 -14.65 -4.05 -26.39
C LYS A 202 -15.37 -2.78 -26.82
N GLY A 203 -14.63 -1.79 -27.28
CA GLY A 203 -15.19 -0.54 -27.79
C GLY A 203 -15.68 0.42 -26.71
N LYS A 204 -15.39 0.13 -25.43
CA LYS A 204 -15.87 0.91 -24.27
C LYS A 204 -14.69 1.28 -23.37
N ARG A 205 -14.97 1.69 -22.13
CA ARG A 205 -13.95 2.00 -21.12
C ARG A 205 -13.75 0.85 -20.15
N LEU A 206 -12.49 0.54 -19.88
CA LEU A 206 -12.07 -0.43 -18.89
C LEU A 206 -11.15 0.24 -17.87
N LEU A 207 -11.50 0.13 -16.58
CA LEU A 207 -10.72 0.67 -15.48
C LEU A 207 -10.17 -0.44 -14.58
N LEU A 208 -8.86 -0.48 -14.41
CA LEU A 208 -8.14 -1.34 -13.49
C LEU A 208 -7.44 -0.45 -12.46
N ILE A 209 -7.75 -0.63 -11.17
CA ILE A 209 -7.07 0.08 -10.09
C ILE A 209 -6.47 -0.92 -9.12
N PHE A 210 -5.16 -0.85 -8.96
CA PHE A 210 -4.40 -1.62 -7.98
C PHE A 210 -4.01 -0.68 -6.84
N ASP A 211 -4.69 -0.80 -5.70
CA ASP A 211 -4.36 -0.10 -4.47
C ASP A 211 -3.45 -0.98 -3.60
N GLU A 212 -2.48 -0.38 -2.93
CA GLU A 212 -1.35 -1.07 -2.27
C GLU A 212 -0.52 -1.95 -3.23
N GLY A 213 -0.21 -1.43 -4.42
CA GLY A 213 0.47 -2.14 -5.51
C GLY A 213 1.74 -2.89 -5.11
N SER A 214 2.53 -2.38 -4.15
CA SER A 214 3.75 -3.05 -3.68
C SER A 214 3.49 -4.38 -2.97
N ALA A 215 2.28 -4.61 -2.45
CA ALA A 215 1.91 -5.86 -1.80
C ALA A 215 1.32 -6.90 -2.76
N ILE A 216 0.89 -6.48 -3.95
CA ILE A 216 0.18 -7.32 -4.92
C ILE A 216 1.17 -8.31 -5.58
N PRO A 217 0.94 -9.63 -5.48
CA PRO A 217 1.79 -10.65 -6.08
C PRO A 217 1.81 -10.59 -7.62
N ASP A 218 2.97 -10.89 -8.22
CA ASP A 218 3.21 -10.77 -9.67
C ASP A 218 2.19 -11.54 -10.53
N ILE A 219 1.73 -12.71 -10.07
CA ILE A 219 0.72 -13.51 -10.78
C ILE A 219 -0.60 -12.76 -11.01
N ILE A 220 -0.98 -11.85 -10.09
CA ILE A 220 -2.19 -11.02 -10.24
C ILE A 220 -2.01 -9.99 -11.36
N TRP A 221 -0.80 -9.45 -11.49
CA TRP A 221 -0.45 -8.54 -12.58
C TRP A 221 -0.44 -9.25 -13.92
N GLU A 222 0.16 -10.44 -14.00
CA GLU A 222 0.20 -11.25 -15.21
C GLU A 222 -1.20 -11.60 -15.72
N VAL A 223 -2.12 -11.94 -14.81
CA VAL A 223 -3.52 -12.22 -15.20
C VAL A 223 -4.24 -10.95 -15.64
N ALA A 224 -4.03 -9.82 -14.95
CA ALA A 224 -4.62 -8.54 -15.32
C ALA A 224 -4.09 -7.99 -16.66
N GLU A 225 -2.86 -8.32 -17.06
CA GLU A 225 -2.31 -7.97 -18.38
C GLU A 225 -3.17 -8.52 -19.53
N GLY A 226 -3.89 -9.64 -19.32
CA GLY A 226 -4.80 -10.17 -20.33
C GLY A 226 -5.90 -9.18 -20.74
N ALA A 227 -6.31 -8.29 -19.83
CA ALA A 227 -7.29 -7.24 -20.10
C ALA A 227 -6.77 -6.19 -21.11
N LEU A 228 -5.45 -6.00 -21.21
CA LEU A 228 -4.81 -5.01 -22.09
C LEU A 228 -4.91 -5.36 -23.58
N THR A 229 -5.38 -6.56 -23.92
CA THR A 229 -5.45 -7.05 -25.31
C THR A 229 -6.74 -6.66 -26.03
N ASP A 230 -7.63 -5.92 -25.37
CA ASP A 230 -8.93 -5.55 -25.93
C ASP A 230 -8.83 -4.37 -26.89
N ALA A 231 -8.85 -4.66 -28.19
CA ALA A 231 -8.68 -3.66 -29.24
C ALA A 231 -9.83 -2.64 -29.27
N ASN A 232 -9.48 -1.38 -29.60
CA ASN A 232 -10.41 -0.25 -29.68
C ASN A 232 -11.14 0.07 -28.37
N THR A 233 -10.55 -0.26 -27.22
CA THR A 233 -11.08 -0.01 -25.88
C THR A 233 -10.24 1.05 -25.17
N GLN A 234 -10.86 1.95 -24.42
CA GLN A 234 -10.13 2.84 -23.52
C GLN A 234 -9.73 2.07 -22.27
N ILE A 235 -8.49 1.57 -22.24
CA ILE A 235 -7.97 0.80 -21.11
C ILE A 235 -7.16 1.71 -20.21
N ILE A 236 -7.55 1.77 -18.93
CA ILE A 236 -6.93 2.61 -17.91
C ILE A 236 -6.49 1.73 -16.75
N TRP A 237 -5.18 1.57 -16.58
CA TRP A 237 -4.58 0.82 -15.49
C TRP A 237 -3.77 1.75 -14.57
N LEU A 238 -4.29 1.95 -13.38
CA LEU A 238 -3.71 2.80 -12.36
C LEU A 238 -3.22 1.95 -11.18
N VAL A 239 -2.02 2.23 -10.70
CA VAL A 239 -1.46 1.53 -9.56
C VAL A 239 -0.95 2.53 -8.53
N PHE A 240 -1.38 2.36 -7.29
CA PHE A 240 -1.00 3.21 -6.17
C PHE A 240 -0.41 2.34 -5.07
N GLY A 241 0.65 2.79 -4.40
CA GLY A 241 1.20 2.03 -3.29
C GLY A 241 2.23 2.80 -2.48
N ASN A 242 2.41 2.38 -1.23
CA ASN A 242 3.68 2.66 -0.56
C ASN A 242 4.73 1.67 -1.11
N PRO A 243 5.94 2.10 -1.48
CA PRO A 243 6.94 1.23 -2.11
C PRO A 243 7.68 0.37 -1.07
N THR A 244 6.98 -0.56 -0.43
CA THR A 244 7.49 -1.34 0.71
C THR A 244 8.47 -2.45 0.31
N ARG A 245 8.44 -2.91 -0.95
CA ARG A 245 9.30 -3.98 -1.47
C ARG A 245 10.17 -3.45 -2.59
N ASN A 246 11.48 -3.73 -2.56
CA ASN A 246 12.41 -3.36 -3.64
C ASN A 246 12.47 -4.41 -4.77
N ILE A 247 11.51 -5.33 -4.83
CA ILE A 247 11.32 -6.31 -5.90
C ILE A 247 9.82 -6.42 -6.24
N GLY A 248 9.49 -7.24 -7.25
CA GLY A 248 8.13 -7.50 -7.71
C GLY A 248 7.62 -6.47 -8.72
N ARG A 249 6.47 -6.76 -9.34
CA ARG A 249 5.97 -6.03 -10.50
C ARG A 249 5.81 -4.53 -10.25
N PHE A 250 5.36 -4.14 -9.06
CA PHE A 250 5.24 -2.71 -8.73
C PHE A 250 6.57 -1.98 -8.82
N ARG A 251 7.66 -2.56 -8.28
CA ARG A 251 9.01 -1.98 -8.39
C ARG A 251 9.46 -1.90 -9.85
N GLU A 252 9.11 -2.90 -10.65
CA GLU A 252 9.51 -2.99 -12.06
C GLU A 252 8.84 -1.94 -12.95
N CYS A 253 7.75 -1.31 -12.52
CA CYS A 253 7.15 -0.16 -13.20
C CYS A 253 8.01 1.12 -13.10
N PHE A 254 8.92 1.21 -12.12
CA PHE A 254 9.74 2.41 -11.87
C PHE A 254 11.12 2.31 -12.50
N ALA A 255 11.86 3.42 -12.53
CA ALA A 255 13.18 3.53 -13.15
C ALA A 255 14.12 2.35 -12.83
N GLY A 256 14.77 1.84 -13.88
CA GLY A 256 15.63 0.65 -13.84
C GLY A 256 14.88 -0.69 -13.80
N GLY A 257 13.54 -0.67 -13.72
CA GLY A 257 12.69 -1.85 -13.76
C GLY A 257 12.41 -2.35 -15.18
N ARG A 258 12.08 -3.64 -15.31
CA ARG A 258 11.80 -4.31 -16.59
C ARG A 258 10.62 -3.70 -17.35
N PHE A 259 9.58 -3.25 -16.64
CA PHE A 259 8.34 -2.74 -17.23
C PHE A 259 8.29 -1.21 -17.29
N ALA A 260 9.31 -0.51 -16.81
CA ALA A 260 9.32 0.94 -16.68
C ALA A 260 9.03 1.73 -17.97
N LYS A 261 9.30 1.14 -19.15
CA LYS A 261 9.01 1.77 -20.44
C LYS A 261 7.52 1.82 -20.80
N PHE A 262 6.71 0.98 -20.18
CA PHE A 262 5.26 0.90 -20.42
C PHE A 262 4.47 1.76 -19.43
N TRP A 263 5.10 2.16 -18.32
CA TRP A 263 4.44 2.86 -17.23
C TRP A 263 4.94 4.28 -17.13
N HIS A 264 4.02 5.23 -17.00
CA HIS A 264 4.37 6.53 -16.46
C HIS A 264 4.43 6.43 -14.93
N SER A 265 5.63 6.59 -14.37
CA SER A 265 5.90 6.33 -12.96
C SER A 265 6.23 7.59 -12.18
N THR A 266 5.54 7.81 -11.06
CA THR A 266 5.72 8.98 -10.19
C THR A 266 6.02 8.56 -8.76
N GLN A 267 7.05 9.16 -8.15
CA GLN A 267 7.36 9.01 -6.73
C GLN A 267 7.05 10.31 -5.99
N ILE A 268 6.16 10.26 -5.02
CA ILE A 268 5.65 11.44 -4.31
C ILE A 268 6.21 11.48 -2.89
N ASP A 269 6.99 12.54 -2.64
CA ASP A 269 7.42 12.91 -1.30
C ASP A 269 6.27 13.60 -0.54
N SER A 270 5.79 12.95 0.53
CA SER A 270 4.73 13.46 1.40
C SER A 270 5.04 14.85 1.97
N ARG A 271 6.31 15.22 2.12
CA ARG A 271 6.73 16.55 2.60
C ARG A 271 6.38 17.68 1.63
N THR A 272 6.12 17.38 0.36
CA THR A 272 5.73 18.37 -0.64
C THR A 272 4.21 18.54 -0.75
N VAL A 273 3.42 17.58 -0.24
CA VAL A 273 1.96 17.57 -0.40
C VAL A 273 1.26 18.42 0.67
N PRO A 274 0.48 19.47 0.34
CA PRO A 274 0.01 20.45 1.33
C PRO A 274 -0.77 19.90 2.52
N ILE A 275 -1.61 18.88 2.30
CA ILE A 275 -2.54 18.34 3.30
C ILE A 275 -1.89 17.42 4.36
N THR A 276 -0.62 17.03 4.18
CA THR A 276 0.03 16.09 5.10
C THR A 276 0.42 16.77 6.42
N ASN A 277 0.41 16.01 7.52
CA ASN A 277 0.90 16.48 8.81
C ASN A 277 2.44 16.61 8.83
N LYS A 278 2.95 17.79 8.49
CA LYS A 278 4.40 18.06 8.41
C LYS A 278 5.13 17.84 9.73
N ALA A 279 4.53 18.21 10.86
CA ALA A 279 5.13 18.01 12.17
C ALA A 279 5.33 16.52 12.48
N ARG A 280 4.35 15.68 12.14
CA ARG A 280 4.46 14.22 12.31
C ARG A 280 5.52 13.62 11.40
N LEU A 281 5.57 14.02 10.13
CA LEU A 281 6.61 13.57 9.20
C LEU A 281 8.00 13.96 9.72
N GLN A 282 8.15 15.18 10.22
CA GLN A 282 9.40 15.67 10.81
C GLN A 282 9.81 14.83 12.04
N SER A 283 8.87 14.52 12.94
CA SER A 283 9.14 13.66 14.11
C SER A 283 9.63 12.26 13.72
N TRP A 284 9.15 11.71 12.60
CA TRP A 284 9.65 10.44 12.09
C TRP A 284 11.05 10.56 11.50
N ILE A 285 11.35 11.66 10.80
CA ILE A 285 12.69 11.91 10.26
C ILE A 285 13.71 12.02 11.41
N GLU A 286 13.35 12.71 12.48
CA GLU A 286 14.20 12.85 13.67
C GLU A 286 14.39 11.52 14.42
N ALA A 287 13.34 10.70 14.53
CA ALA A 287 13.39 9.44 15.26
C ALA A 287 14.16 8.33 14.51
N TYR A 288 13.97 8.22 13.18
CA TYR A 288 14.51 7.12 12.39
C TYR A 288 15.73 7.52 11.54
N GLY A 289 15.95 8.82 11.33
CA GLY A 289 16.97 9.35 10.41
C GLY A 289 16.48 9.38 8.96
N GLU A 290 16.80 10.45 8.22
CA GLU A 290 16.34 10.69 6.85
C GLU A 290 16.74 9.56 5.88
N ASP A 291 17.88 8.92 6.16
CA ASP A 291 18.40 7.84 5.33
C ASP A 291 17.76 6.46 5.58
N SER A 292 16.95 6.30 6.62
CA SER A 292 16.32 5.02 6.97
C SER A 292 15.30 4.56 5.93
N ASP A 293 15.17 3.24 5.75
CA ASP A 293 14.13 2.67 4.89
C ASP A 293 12.72 3.02 5.38
N PHE A 294 12.54 3.21 6.70
CA PHE A 294 11.30 3.76 7.27
C PHE A 294 10.94 5.11 6.62
N VAL A 295 11.86 6.08 6.63
CA VAL A 295 11.60 7.41 6.07
C VAL A 295 11.48 7.36 4.55
N ARG A 296 12.34 6.59 3.88
CA ARG A 296 12.27 6.39 2.41
C ARG A 296 10.89 5.93 1.98
N ILE A 297 10.37 4.88 2.60
CA ILE A 297 9.08 4.29 2.24
C ILE A 297 7.93 5.20 2.69
N ARG A 298 7.89 5.56 3.98
CA ARG A 298 6.70 6.14 4.61
C ARG A 298 6.57 7.65 4.42
N VAL A 299 7.66 8.35 4.08
CA VAL A 299 7.71 9.80 3.88
C VAL A 299 8.06 10.13 2.43
N LEU A 300 9.18 9.62 1.92
CA LEU A 300 9.71 10.04 0.61
C LEU A 300 9.04 9.33 -0.58
N GLY A 301 8.30 8.24 -0.35
CA GLY A 301 7.75 7.43 -1.44
C GLY A 301 8.85 6.75 -2.26
N GLN A 302 9.93 6.34 -1.61
CA GLN A 302 11.09 5.69 -2.20
C GLN A 302 11.20 4.23 -1.79
N PHE A 303 11.57 3.39 -2.74
CA PHE A 303 11.89 1.99 -2.50
C PHE A 303 13.05 1.84 -1.49
N PRO A 304 13.03 0.80 -0.65
CA PRO A 304 14.12 0.53 0.30
C PRO A 304 15.43 0.23 -0.43
N ARG A 305 16.57 0.47 0.22
CA ARG A 305 17.90 0.32 -0.42
C ARG A 305 18.30 -1.13 -0.63
N THR A 306 17.87 -2.02 0.25
CA THR A 306 18.29 -3.43 0.27
C THR A 306 17.09 -4.32 -0.05
N GLY A 307 17.30 -5.32 -0.91
CA GLY A 307 16.29 -6.35 -1.19
C GLY A 307 16.28 -7.43 -0.11
N ASP A 308 15.08 -7.75 0.37
CA ASP A 308 14.60 -9.06 0.84
C ASP A 308 15.62 -10.01 1.50
N MET A 309 16.17 -9.60 2.65
CA MET A 309 16.68 -10.54 3.67
C MET A 309 16.08 -10.22 5.05
N GLU A 310 14.86 -9.69 5.08
CA GLU A 310 14.11 -9.49 6.32
C GLU A 310 12.93 -10.47 6.31
N PHE A 311 12.95 -11.45 7.23
CA PHE A 311 11.89 -12.46 7.40
C PHE A 311 10.52 -11.86 7.76
N PHE A 312 10.47 -10.59 8.14
CA PHE A 312 9.29 -9.89 8.62
C PHE A 312 9.11 -8.61 7.82
N SER A 313 7.87 -8.32 7.40
CA SER A 313 7.56 -7.05 6.77
C SER A 313 7.56 -5.90 7.79
N ALA A 314 7.88 -4.69 7.33
CA ALA A 314 7.79 -3.49 8.15
C ALA A 314 6.38 -3.23 8.72
N ALA A 315 5.32 -3.77 8.09
CA ALA A 315 3.96 -3.68 8.60
C ALA A 315 3.74 -4.64 9.79
N GLU A 316 4.25 -5.87 9.70
CA GLU A 316 4.18 -6.86 10.80
C GLU A 316 4.99 -6.41 12.02
N ILE A 317 6.17 -5.81 11.78
CA ILE A 317 6.99 -5.23 12.85
C ILE A 317 6.24 -4.07 13.51
N ASP A 318 5.72 -3.11 12.74
CA ASP A 318 4.95 -1.99 13.28
C ASP A 318 3.74 -2.47 14.09
N GLU A 319 2.98 -3.44 13.56
CA GLU A 319 1.84 -4.02 14.26
C GLU A 319 2.29 -4.64 15.57
N ALA A 320 3.34 -5.48 15.55
CA ALA A 320 3.89 -6.11 16.75
C ALA A 320 4.36 -5.08 17.80
N MET A 321 5.02 -4.01 17.36
CA MET A 321 5.49 -2.93 18.24
C MET A 321 4.34 -2.12 18.85
N SER A 322 3.22 -2.01 18.13
CA SER A 322 2.02 -1.27 18.57
C SER A 322 1.09 -2.06 19.50
N ARG A 323 1.19 -3.39 19.50
CA ARG A 323 0.34 -4.25 20.34
C ARG A 323 0.53 -3.91 21.82
N GLU A 324 -0.58 -3.92 22.55
CA GLU A 324 -0.53 -3.84 24.01
C GLU A 324 0.15 -5.10 24.55
N VAL A 325 1.05 -4.90 25.51
CA VAL A 325 1.71 -6.02 26.18
C VAL A 325 0.65 -6.76 26.96
N PRO A 326 0.40 -8.05 26.66
CA PRO A 326 -0.61 -8.81 27.39
C PRO A 326 -0.19 -8.93 28.85
N TYR A 327 -1.19 -8.92 29.74
CA TYR A 327 -0.95 -9.19 31.15
C TYR A 327 -0.13 -10.48 31.31
N THR A 328 1.03 -10.35 31.94
CA THR A 328 1.97 -11.46 32.10
C THR A 328 1.94 -11.91 33.56
N GLU A 329 1.54 -13.15 33.80
CA GLU A 329 1.50 -13.70 35.15
C GLU A 329 2.90 -13.74 35.77
N ARG A 330 2.97 -13.76 37.11
CA ARG A 330 4.26 -13.88 37.80
C ARG A 330 4.99 -15.17 37.44
N SER A 331 4.25 -16.26 37.29
CA SER A 331 4.68 -17.61 36.92
C SER A 331 5.10 -17.77 35.46
N THR A 332 4.84 -16.80 34.58
CA THR A 332 5.22 -16.89 33.18
C THR A 332 6.75 -16.92 33.06
N PRO A 333 7.34 -17.87 32.29
CA PRO A 333 8.78 -17.98 32.19
C PRO A 333 9.44 -16.74 31.60
N LEU A 334 10.58 -16.35 32.18
CA LEU A 334 11.47 -15.31 31.68
C LEU A 334 12.67 -15.95 30.99
N ALA A 335 12.82 -15.71 29.69
CA ALA A 335 13.99 -16.11 28.92
C ALA A 335 14.95 -14.93 28.73
N LEU A 336 16.24 -15.22 28.84
CA LEU A 336 17.34 -14.33 28.50
C LEU A 336 18.04 -14.86 27.23
N GLY A 337 17.90 -14.14 26.13
CA GLY A 337 18.70 -14.36 24.93
C GLY A 337 19.96 -13.50 24.95
N VAL A 338 21.09 -14.06 24.50
CA VAL A 338 22.39 -13.39 24.48
C VAL A 338 23.01 -13.53 23.10
N ASP A 339 23.12 -12.40 22.40
CA ASP A 339 23.90 -12.28 21.17
C ASP A 339 25.32 -11.80 21.52
N VAL A 340 26.32 -12.55 21.07
CA VAL A 340 27.71 -12.35 21.46
C VAL A 340 28.49 -11.65 20.35
N ALA A 341 28.79 -10.37 20.55
CA ALA A 341 29.81 -9.65 19.81
C ALA A 341 31.04 -9.37 20.69
N ARG A 342 32.23 -9.64 20.17
CA ARG A 342 33.49 -9.43 20.90
C ARG A 342 34.04 -8.01 20.65
N PHE A 343 35.25 -7.90 20.11
CA PHE A 343 35.93 -6.62 19.86
C PHE A 343 35.60 -6.02 18.47
N GLY A 344 34.58 -6.53 17.81
CA GLY A 344 34.12 -6.03 16.51
C GLY A 344 33.42 -4.67 16.62
N ARG A 345 32.89 -4.20 15.48
CA ARG A 345 32.03 -2.99 15.44
C ARG A 345 30.63 -3.23 16.01
N ASN A 346 30.25 -4.49 16.19
CA ASN A 346 28.94 -4.90 16.69
C ASN A 346 28.93 -4.96 18.22
N ASN A 347 27.75 -4.79 18.82
CA ASN A 347 27.54 -4.86 20.26
C ASN A 347 27.02 -6.24 20.67
N SER A 348 27.42 -6.70 21.86
CA SER A 348 26.71 -7.79 22.54
C SER A 348 25.38 -7.29 23.07
N VAL A 349 24.35 -8.12 22.98
CA VAL A 349 23.00 -7.77 23.44
C VAL A 349 22.47 -8.87 24.36
N LEU A 350 22.04 -8.47 25.55
CA LEU A 350 21.24 -9.30 26.45
C LEU A 350 19.79 -8.86 26.29
N PHE A 351 18.94 -9.75 25.80
CA PHE A 351 17.55 -9.47 25.48
C PHE A 351 16.61 -10.34 26.31
N TYR A 352 15.59 -9.72 26.91
CA TYR A 352 14.69 -10.38 27.84
C TYR A 352 13.31 -10.57 27.23
N ARG A 353 12.71 -11.74 27.46
CA ARG A 353 11.33 -12.00 27.06
C ARG A 353 10.60 -12.81 28.11
N LYS A 354 9.50 -12.29 28.63
CA LYS A 354 8.60 -12.97 29.57
C LYS A 354 7.32 -13.39 28.85
N GLY A 355 7.22 -14.66 28.46
CA GLY A 355 6.12 -15.12 27.61
C GLY A 355 6.03 -14.34 26.29
N ARG A 356 4.95 -13.60 26.06
CA ARG A 356 4.77 -12.71 24.89
C ARG A 356 5.22 -11.26 25.12
N ASP A 357 5.69 -10.93 26.33
CA ASP A 357 6.23 -9.61 26.66
C ASP A 357 7.74 -9.55 26.39
N ALA A 358 8.13 -8.72 25.43
CA ALA A 358 9.52 -8.45 25.06
C ALA A 358 9.90 -6.97 25.25
N ARG A 359 9.11 -6.21 26.02
CA ARG A 359 9.22 -4.74 26.14
C ARG A 359 9.46 -4.25 27.56
N THR A 360 8.91 -4.92 28.57
CA THR A 360 8.95 -4.41 29.96
C THR A 360 10.35 -4.35 30.56
N ILE A 361 11.27 -5.22 30.12
CA ILE A 361 12.66 -5.23 30.57
C ILE A 361 13.53 -4.78 29.40
N ASP A 362 14.20 -3.64 29.55
CA ASP A 362 15.09 -3.10 28.53
C ASP A 362 16.23 -4.07 28.21
N ALA A 363 16.60 -4.13 26.92
CA ALA A 363 17.77 -4.86 26.48
C ALA A 363 19.05 -4.19 27.00
N ALA A 364 20.01 -4.99 27.47
CA ALA A 364 21.32 -4.49 27.88
C ALA A 364 22.30 -4.64 26.71
N ILE A 365 22.81 -3.50 26.24
CA ILE A 365 23.71 -3.42 25.08
C ILE A 365 25.12 -3.11 25.57
N HIS A 366 26.08 -3.95 25.20
CA HIS A 366 27.46 -3.84 25.62
C HIS A 366 28.40 -3.79 24.42
N SER A 367 29.27 -2.79 24.38
CA SER A 367 30.26 -2.65 23.32
C SER A 367 31.61 -3.20 23.75
N ARG A 368 32.29 -3.91 22.83
CA ARG A 368 33.70 -4.31 22.94
C ARG A 368 34.07 -5.09 24.21
N LEU A 369 33.16 -5.91 24.73
CA LEU A 369 33.47 -6.76 25.87
C LEU A 369 34.26 -8.00 25.45
N SER A 370 35.16 -8.43 26.34
CA SER A 370 35.74 -9.78 26.26
C SER A 370 34.67 -10.82 26.61
N THR A 371 34.88 -12.07 26.20
CA THR A 371 33.98 -13.18 26.54
C THR A 371 33.80 -13.35 28.05
N THR A 372 34.88 -13.17 28.82
CA THR A 372 34.86 -13.19 30.28
C THR A 372 34.04 -12.03 30.85
N ALA A 373 34.26 -10.80 30.36
CA ALA A 373 33.53 -9.63 30.85
C ALA A 373 32.03 -9.74 30.54
N LEU A 374 31.67 -10.24 29.36
CA LEU A 374 30.28 -10.49 29.00
C LEU A 374 29.64 -11.56 29.89
N ALA A 375 30.35 -12.66 30.18
CA ALA A 375 29.86 -13.68 31.10
C ALA A 375 29.55 -13.11 32.49
N HIS A 376 30.36 -12.17 33.00
CA HIS A 376 30.05 -11.47 34.24
C HIS A 376 28.80 -10.58 34.15
N GLN A 377 28.52 -9.97 32.99
CA GLN A 377 27.26 -9.24 32.78
C GLN A 377 26.06 -10.19 32.79
N ILE A 378 26.19 -11.38 32.20
CA ILE A 378 25.15 -12.42 32.24
C ILE A 378 24.90 -12.89 33.67
N LEU A 379 25.95 -13.06 34.48
CA LEU A 379 25.80 -13.38 35.90
C LEU A 379 25.05 -12.28 36.67
N ALA A 380 25.41 -11.01 36.47
CA ALA A 380 24.71 -9.88 37.08
C ALA A 380 23.24 -9.81 36.66
N ALA A 381 22.95 -10.07 35.37
CA ALA A 381 21.59 -10.19 34.86
C ALA A 381 20.82 -11.34 35.52
N PHE A 382 21.47 -12.49 35.71
CA PHE A 382 20.88 -13.64 36.38
C PHE A 382 20.56 -13.36 37.86
N GLU A 383 21.46 -12.72 38.58
CA GLU A 383 21.24 -12.33 39.98
C GLU A 383 20.09 -11.32 40.11
N ARG A 384 19.97 -10.39 39.16
CA ARG A 384 18.95 -9.34 39.18
C ARG A 384 17.56 -9.84 38.78
N TYR A 385 17.46 -10.61 37.70
CA TYR A 385 16.17 -10.94 37.07
C TYR A 385 15.77 -12.39 37.22
N ARG A 386 16.70 -13.27 37.60
CA ARG A 386 16.48 -14.72 37.80
C ARG A 386 15.73 -15.36 36.62
N PRO A 387 16.23 -15.23 35.37
CA PRO A 387 15.61 -15.84 34.20
C PRO A 387 15.56 -17.37 34.35
N ASP A 388 14.47 -17.97 33.87
CA ASP A 388 14.24 -19.42 33.88
C ASP A 388 15.10 -20.14 32.83
N GLY A 389 15.51 -19.43 31.78
CA GLY A 389 16.40 -19.96 30.74
C GLY A 389 17.34 -18.89 30.20
N ILE A 390 18.60 -19.27 29.97
CA ILE A 390 19.64 -18.42 29.37
C ILE A 390 20.10 -19.09 28.07
N PHE A 391 19.96 -18.38 26.96
CA PHE A 391 20.26 -18.83 25.61
C PHE A 391 21.37 -17.96 25.04
N ILE A 392 22.49 -18.57 24.69
CA ILE A 392 23.68 -17.84 24.23
C ILE A 392 23.98 -18.27 22.81
N ASP A 393 24.12 -17.32 21.89
CA ASP A 393 24.59 -17.60 20.54
C ASP A 393 26.00 -18.24 20.60
N GLU A 394 26.08 -19.50 20.22
CA GLU A 394 27.31 -20.30 20.21
C GLU A 394 28.01 -20.28 18.84
N GLY A 395 27.31 -19.88 17.77
CA GLY A 395 27.71 -20.07 16.36
C GLY A 395 29.00 -19.37 15.93
N GLY A 396 29.63 -18.57 16.80
CA GLY A 396 30.90 -17.89 16.54
C GLY A 396 31.76 -17.75 17.80
N VAL A 397 31.95 -16.51 18.26
CA VAL A 397 32.80 -16.20 19.43
C VAL A 397 32.14 -16.52 20.79
N GLY A 398 30.88 -16.98 20.78
CA GLY A 398 30.09 -17.20 21.98
C GLY A 398 30.34 -18.51 22.73
N GLY A 399 31.01 -19.50 22.12
CA GLY A 399 31.41 -20.73 22.84
C GLY A 399 32.22 -20.43 24.12
N GLY A 400 33.15 -19.47 24.07
CA GLY A 400 33.91 -19.06 25.25
C GLY A 400 33.09 -18.33 26.32
N VAL A 401 31.92 -17.79 25.97
CA VAL A 401 30.98 -17.20 26.94
C VAL A 401 30.18 -18.32 27.61
N VAL A 402 29.70 -19.30 26.83
CA VAL A 402 29.01 -20.50 27.33
C VAL A 402 29.87 -21.22 28.36
N ASP A 403 31.13 -21.51 28.03
CA ASP A 403 32.07 -22.19 28.93
C ASP A 403 32.25 -21.42 30.23
N ARG A 404 32.45 -20.10 30.14
CA ARG A 404 32.65 -19.25 31.31
C ARG A 404 31.41 -19.17 32.20
N CYS A 405 30.21 -19.10 31.61
CA CYS A 405 28.96 -19.15 32.35
C CYS A 405 28.80 -20.48 33.09
N ARG A 406 29.15 -21.61 32.46
CA ARG A 406 29.11 -22.95 33.08
C ARG A 406 30.12 -23.09 34.22
N GLU A 407 31.34 -22.54 34.07
CA GLU A 407 32.33 -22.48 35.15
C GLU A 407 31.81 -21.72 36.38
N MET A 408 31.05 -20.64 36.14
CA MET A 408 30.35 -19.88 37.18
C MET A 408 29.07 -20.56 37.69
N ARG A 409 28.82 -21.81 37.29
CA ARG A 409 27.67 -22.64 37.69
C ARG A 409 26.30 -22.11 37.24
N LEU A 410 26.27 -21.32 36.17
CA LEU A 410 25.02 -20.96 35.50
C LEU A 410 24.58 -22.11 34.57
N TYR A 411 23.27 -22.40 34.58
CA TYR A 411 22.68 -23.30 33.61
C TYR A 411 22.36 -22.51 32.34
N VAL A 412 23.11 -22.77 31.27
CA VAL A 412 22.99 -22.05 29.99
C VAL A 412 22.89 -23.02 28.81
N THR A 413 22.07 -22.65 27.84
CA THR A 413 21.91 -23.35 26.56
C THR A 413 22.67 -22.58 25.49
N GLY A 414 23.66 -23.23 24.88
CA GLY A 414 24.30 -22.71 23.67
C GLY A 414 23.40 -22.96 22.46
N VAL A 415 23.16 -21.93 21.66
CA VAL A 415 22.30 -21.97 20.48
C VAL A 415 23.19 -21.93 19.25
N GLN A 416 23.14 -23.00 18.43
CA GLN A 416 23.91 -23.09 17.20
C GLN A 416 22.96 -23.03 16.01
N PHE A 417 22.84 -21.88 15.36
CA PHE A 417 21.85 -21.66 14.29
C PHE A 417 22.02 -22.54 13.04
N GLY A 418 23.19 -23.18 12.87
CA GLY A 418 23.44 -24.15 11.80
C GLY A 418 23.14 -25.60 12.17
N SER A 419 22.69 -25.89 13.40
CA SER A 419 22.33 -27.25 13.80
C SER A 419 20.97 -27.64 13.23
N LYS A 420 20.73 -28.96 13.16
CA LYS A 420 19.42 -29.50 12.81
C LYS A 420 18.38 -29.06 13.85
N ASP A 421 17.15 -28.86 13.40
CA ASP A 421 16.00 -28.66 14.26
C ASP A 421 15.67 -29.94 15.05
N ASP A 422 15.35 -29.77 16.33
CA ASP A 422 15.03 -30.88 17.25
C ASP A 422 13.51 -31.16 17.35
N ILE A 423 12.68 -30.58 16.49
CA ILE A 423 11.22 -30.59 16.66
C ILE A 423 10.55 -31.71 15.84
N THR A 424 9.89 -32.65 16.54
CA THR A 424 8.85 -33.51 15.96
C THR A 424 7.50 -33.22 16.63
N GLY A 425 6.55 -32.65 15.89
CA GLY A 425 5.10 -32.68 16.20
C GLY A 425 4.59 -31.79 17.34
N ILE A 426 4.53 -30.46 17.15
CA ILE A 426 3.87 -29.54 18.09
C ILE A 426 2.59 -28.93 17.49
N VAL A 427 1.52 -28.90 18.30
CA VAL A 427 0.25 -28.19 18.10
C VAL A 427 0.35 -26.84 18.84
N PHE A 428 0.09 -25.73 18.15
CA PHE A 428 0.17 -24.38 18.71
C PHE A 428 -0.94 -24.12 19.75
N ASP A 429 -0.58 -23.94 21.01
CA ASP A 429 -1.48 -23.49 22.09
C ASP A 429 -0.88 -22.28 22.85
N ASN A 430 -1.72 -21.57 23.61
CA ASN A 430 -1.42 -20.29 24.25
C ASN A 430 -0.44 -20.34 25.45
N ALA A 431 0.06 -21.51 25.84
CA ALA A 431 1.09 -21.66 26.88
C ALA A 431 2.48 -21.47 26.26
N GLY A 432 3.02 -20.26 26.36
CA GLY A 432 4.37 -19.90 25.90
C GLY A 432 5.39 -21.04 26.06
N GLU A 433 5.86 -21.52 24.93
CA GLU A 433 6.62 -22.75 24.74
C GLU A 433 7.79 -22.84 25.73
N ARG A 434 7.88 -23.99 26.42
CA ARG A 434 8.94 -24.32 27.39
C ARG A 434 10.28 -24.21 26.68
N TYR A 435 11.11 -23.28 27.14
CA TYR A 435 12.18 -22.69 26.37
C TYR A 435 13.39 -23.58 26.03
N VAL A 436 13.41 -24.88 26.32
CA VAL A 436 14.58 -25.70 26.01
C VAL A 436 14.14 -27.06 25.49
N ASN A 437 14.35 -27.28 24.19
CA ASN A 437 14.49 -28.62 23.63
C ASN A 437 15.85 -29.17 24.08
N LYS A 438 15.79 -30.12 25.01
CA LYS A 438 16.58 -31.34 24.97
C LYS A 438 15.69 -32.50 25.39
#